data_AF-A0A7D9JPQ6-F1
#
_entry.id   AF-A0A7D9JPQ6-F1
#
_cell.length_a   1.000
_cell.length_b   1.000
_cell.length_c   1.000
_cell.angle_alpha   90.00
_cell.angle_beta   90.00
_cell.angle_gamma   90.00
#
_symmetry.space_group_name_H-M   'P 1'
#
loop_
_entity.id
_entity.type
_entity.pdbx_description
1 polymer ?
#
loop_
_entity_poly.entity_id
_entity_poly.type
_entity_poly.pdbx_seq_one_letter_code
_entity_poly.pdbx_strand_id
1 'polypeptide(L)'
;MSVKCHACIGGTSVQVGISKLKEGQHIIVGTPSRVYDMLNRGTLKRDNIRFFVLDEADEMLSRGFKDQILDIFQLLNNDIPVILLSATMPTDVLEVTKRFMRDPIRILVKKEELTLEGIRQFYVQVDKEEWKFETLYDLYETLTITQAVIFLNTRRSGSSRVLIATDLLARGIDVQQVSLVINYDLPAKRENYIHRNGRGGRFGRKGVAINFITQEDSRVLKIMNISITPR
;
A
#
# COMPACT_ATOMS: atom_id res chain seq x y z
N MET A 1 15.17 -24.24 -16.19
CA MET A 1 15.90 -23.06 -15.67
C MET A 1 15.11 -22.47 -14.53
N SER A 2 15.74 -22.20 -13.38
CA SER A 2 15.11 -21.49 -12.26
C SER A 2 15.30 -19.99 -12.42
N VAL A 3 14.21 -19.23 -12.25
CA VAL A 3 14.25 -17.75 -12.25
C VAL A 3 14.92 -17.29 -10.96
N LYS A 4 15.85 -16.33 -11.08
CA LYS A 4 16.54 -15.71 -9.94
C LYS A 4 15.96 -14.33 -9.69
N CYS A 5 15.51 -14.08 -8.47
CA CYS A 5 14.90 -12.83 -8.06
C CYS A 5 15.65 -12.22 -6.89
N HIS A 6 15.80 -10.89 -6.88
CA HIS A 6 16.41 -10.18 -5.77
C HIS A 6 15.59 -8.97 -5.33
N ALA A 7 15.47 -8.80 -4.00
CA ALA A 7 14.83 -7.65 -3.39
C ALA A 7 15.85 -6.55 -3.04
N CYS A 8 15.84 -5.45 -3.79
CA CYS A 8 16.65 -4.25 -3.57
C CYS A 8 15.91 -3.24 -2.68
N ILE A 9 15.88 -3.48 -1.38
CA ILE A 9 15.18 -2.64 -0.41
C ILE A 9 16.13 -1.96 0.58
N GLY A 10 15.74 -0.79 1.10
CA GLY A 10 16.45 -0.09 2.18
C GLY A 10 16.54 -0.92 3.47
N GLY A 11 17.47 -0.57 4.36
CA GLY A 11 17.70 -1.29 5.63
C GLY A 11 18.49 -2.61 5.50
N THR A 12 18.74 -3.09 4.28
CA THR A 12 19.57 -4.27 4.01
C THR A 12 21.01 -3.88 3.67
N SER A 13 21.96 -4.79 3.93
CA SER A 13 23.37 -4.58 3.59
C SER A 13 23.56 -4.34 2.10
N VAL A 14 24.15 -3.19 1.78
CA VAL A 14 24.46 -2.79 0.40
C VAL A 14 25.42 -3.78 -0.25
N GLN A 15 26.43 -4.25 0.50
CA GLN A 15 27.43 -5.19 -0.01
C GLN A 15 26.81 -6.53 -0.43
N VAL A 16 25.86 -7.04 0.36
CA VAL A 16 25.12 -8.27 0.02
C VAL A 16 24.29 -8.07 -1.24
N GLY A 17 23.62 -6.92 -1.37
CA GLY A 17 22.88 -6.56 -2.59
C GLY A 17 23.77 -6.52 -3.82
N ILE A 18 24.96 -5.90 -3.70
CA ILE A 18 25.94 -5.84 -4.78
C ILE A 18 26.41 -7.24 -5.19
N SER A 19 26.73 -8.12 -4.23
CA SER A 19 27.13 -9.49 -4.53
C SER A 19 26.06 -10.24 -5.31
N LYS A 20 24.80 -10.18 -4.85
CA LYS A 20 23.68 -10.84 -5.52
C LYS A 20 23.44 -10.29 -6.91
N LEU A 21 23.54 -8.97 -7.11
CA LEU A 21 23.40 -8.37 -8.44
C LEU A 21 24.51 -8.82 -9.40
N LYS A 22 25.75 -8.97 -8.90
CA LYS A 22 26.88 -9.49 -9.69
C LYS A 22 26.71 -10.96 -10.10
N GLU A 23 26.02 -11.77 -9.31
CA GLU A 23 25.68 -13.16 -9.65
C GLU A 23 24.65 -13.29 -10.79
N GLY A 24 24.08 -12.16 -11.25
CA GLY A 24 23.07 -12.11 -12.29
C GLY A 24 21.67 -12.43 -11.74
N GLN A 25 20.78 -11.45 -11.83
CA GLN A 25 19.39 -11.57 -11.40
C GLN A 25 18.47 -11.34 -12.60
N HIS A 26 17.44 -12.18 -12.72
CA HIS A 26 16.46 -12.07 -13.80
C HIS A 26 15.38 -11.04 -13.47
N ILE A 27 14.99 -10.96 -12.20
CA ILE A 27 13.98 -10.03 -11.69
C ILE A 27 14.55 -9.30 -10.48
N ILE A 28 14.36 -7.99 -10.45
CA ILE A 28 14.74 -7.14 -9.32
C ILE A 28 13.50 -6.39 -8.88
N VAL A 29 13.15 -6.51 -7.61
CA VAL A 29 12.05 -5.77 -6.97
C VAL A 29 12.68 -4.88 -5.93
N GLY A 30 12.39 -3.59 -5.91
CA GLY A 30 13.08 -2.71 -4.97
C GLY A 30 12.39 -1.38 -4.73
N THR A 31 12.79 -0.73 -3.63
CA THR A 31 12.34 0.62 -3.34
C THR A 31 13.11 1.61 -4.23
N PRO A 32 12.51 2.73 -4.66
CA PRO A 32 13.11 3.67 -5.61
C PRO A 32 14.53 4.08 -5.20
N SER A 33 14.71 4.47 -3.95
CA SER A 33 16.01 4.95 -3.45
C SER A 33 17.12 3.89 -3.55
N ARG A 34 16.82 2.62 -3.30
CA ARG A 34 17.83 1.55 -3.37
C ARG A 34 18.09 1.12 -4.82
N VAL A 35 17.08 1.10 -5.67
CA VAL A 35 17.25 0.82 -7.11
C VAL A 35 18.10 1.91 -7.77
N TYR A 36 17.81 3.19 -7.47
CA TYR A 36 18.60 4.32 -7.93
C TYR A 36 20.07 4.20 -7.51
N ASP A 37 20.34 3.92 -6.23
CA ASP A 37 21.71 3.73 -5.72
C ASP A 37 22.45 2.59 -6.46
N MET A 38 21.78 1.46 -6.73
CA MET A 38 22.39 0.33 -7.46
C MET A 38 22.67 0.64 -8.94
N LEU A 39 21.79 1.41 -9.59
CA LEU A 39 21.97 1.90 -10.96
C LEU A 39 23.12 2.90 -11.04
N ASN A 40 23.12 3.89 -10.14
CA ASN A 40 24.12 4.96 -10.10
C ASN A 40 25.54 4.41 -9.82
N ARG A 41 25.66 3.36 -9.00
CA ARG A 41 26.91 2.63 -8.78
C ARG A 41 27.33 1.75 -9.97
N GLY A 42 26.51 1.63 -11.01
CA GLY A 42 26.75 0.75 -12.16
C GLY A 42 26.76 -0.75 -11.81
N THR A 43 26.24 -1.11 -10.63
CA THR A 43 26.11 -2.50 -10.19
C THR A 43 24.90 -3.16 -10.82
N LEU A 44 23.77 -2.44 -10.86
CA LEU A 44 22.64 -2.80 -11.71
C LEU A 44 22.91 -2.28 -13.12
N LYS A 45 23.15 -3.20 -14.07
CA LYS A 45 23.43 -2.85 -15.46
C LYS A 45 22.15 -2.49 -16.19
N ARG A 46 22.02 -1.21 -16.57
CA ARG A 46 20.87 -0.70 -17.33
C ARG A 46 20.65 -1.40 -18.67
N ASP A 47 21.73 -1.83 -19.34
CA ASP A 47 21.67 -2.46 -20.67
C ASP A 47 20.93 -3.81 -20.66
N ASN A 48 20.84 -4.44 -19.49
CA ASN A 48 20.15 -5.72 -19.32
C ASN A 48 18.66 -5.55 -18.94
N ILE A 49 18.21 -4.33 -18.68
CA ILE A 49 16.83 -4.06 -18.26
C ILE A 49 15.97 -3.94 -19.51
N ARG A 50 15.08 -4.93 -19.69
CA ARG A 50 14.15 -4.99 -20.83
C ARG A 50 12.73 -4.53 -20.51
N PHE A 51 12.38 -4.46 -19.23
CA PHE A 51 11.08 -4.00 -18.77
C PHE A 51 11.27 -3.22 -17.48
N PHE A 52 10.52 -2.14 -17.32
CA PHE A 52 10.43 -1.42 -16.07
C PHE A 52 8.98 -1.39 -15.60
N VAL A 53 8.72 -1.87 -14.38
CA VAL A 53 7.37 -1.94 -13.82
C VAL A 53 7.29 -0.99 -12.63
N LEU A 54 6.33 -0.08 -12.68
CA LEU A 54 5.97 0.80 -11.57
C LEU A 54 4.69 0.26 -10.94
N ASP A 55 4.78 -0.28 -9.73
CA ASP A 55 3.62 -0.73 -8.96
C ASP A 55 3.19 0.35 -7.97
N GLU A 56 1.90 0.46 -7.68
CA GLU A 56 1.32 1.49 -6.80
C GLU A 56 1.75 2.92 -7.15
N ALA A 57 1.66 3.26 -8.44
CA ALA A 57 2.18 4.51 -8.98
C ALA A 57 1.61 5.78 -8.33
N ASP A 58 0.34 5.75 -7.91
CA ASP A 58 -0.30 6.85 -7.19
C ASP A 58 0.41 7.20 -5.88
N GLU A 59 0.83 6.21 -5.11
CA GLU A 59 1.57 6.42 -3.88
C GLU A 59 3.02 6.80 -4.14
N MET A 60 3.68 6.11 -5.08
CA MET A 60 5.07 6.41 -5.40
C MET A 60 5.25 7.85 -5.87
N LEU A 61 4.30 8.35 -6.66
CA LEU A 61 4.38 9.70 -7.20
C LEU A 61 3.85 10.78 -6.24
N SER A 62 2.93 10.44 -5.32
CA SER A 62 2.40 11.39 -4.33
C SER A 62 3.26 11.54 -3.06
N ARG A 63 4.00 10.51 -2.63
CA ARG A 63 4.82 10.52 -1.39
C ARG A 63 6.22 11.14 -1.55
N GLY A 64 6.46 11.91 -2.60
CA GLY A 64 7.76 12.54 -2.83
C GLY A 64 8.85 11.64 -3.42
N PHE A 65 8.52 10.43 -3.88
CA PHE A 65 9.47 9.63 -4.68
C PHE A 65 9.48 9.99 -6.17
N LYS A 66 8.65 10.96 -6.58
CA LYS A 66 8.55 11.44 -7.96
C LYS A 66 9.91 11.77 -8.56
N ASP A 67 10.73 12.56 -7.88
CA ASP A 67 12.03 12.98 -8.38
C ASP A 67 12.97 11.78 -8.51
N GLN A 68 13.01 10.89 -7.52
CA GLN A 68 13.81 9.66 -7.56
C GLN A 68 13.43 8.74 -8.73
N ILE A 69 12.14 8.65 -9.05
CA ILE A 69 11.66 7.86 -10.19
C ILE A 69 12.06 8.50 -11.51
N LEU A 70 11.96 9.83 -11.62
CA LEU A 70 12.46 10.55 -12.79
C LEU A 70 13.97 10.36 -12.96
N ASP A 71 14.74 10.39 -11.86
CA ASP A 71 16.19 10.15 -11.89
C ASP A 71 16.52 8.72 -12.35
N ILE A 72 15.77 7.70 -11.91
CA ILE A 72 15.91 6.34 -12.42
C ILE A 72 15.67 6.29 -13.93
N PHE A 73 14.61 6.94 -14.42
CA PHE A 73 14.32 6.97 -15.86
C PHE A 73 15.40 7.68 -16.68
N GLN A 74 16.09 8.68 -16.11
CA GLN A 74 17.25 9.32 -16.77
C GLN A 74 18.45 8.38 -16.90
N LEU A 75 18.62 7.43 -15.98
CA LEU A 75 19.70 6.44 -16.04
C LEU A 75 19.39 5.29 -16.99
N LEU A 76 18.11 4.97 -17.16
CA LEU A 76 17.60 3.90 -18.01
C LEU A 76 17.69 4.23 -19.50
N ASN A 77 17.59 3.20 -20.35
CA ASN A 77 17.57 3.40 -21.80
C ASN A 77 16.21 3.98 -22.23
N ASN A 78 16.25 4.93 -23.17
CA ASN A 78 15.10 5.71 -23.62
C ASN A 78 13.95 4.89 -24.26
N ASP A 79 14.24 3.66 -24.69
CA ASP A 79 13.30 2.79 -25.40
C ASP A 79 12.80 1.63 -24.53
N ILE A 80 13.07 1.65 -23.21
CA ILE A 80 12.62 0.58 -22.32
C ILE A 80 11.10 0.60 -22.20
N PRO A 81 10.41 -0.53 -22.47
CA PRO A 81 9.00 -0.69 -22.18
C PRO A 81 8.70 -0.47 -20.69
N VAL A 82 7.79 0.46 -20.42
CA VAL A 82 7.32 0.78 -19.07
C VAL A 82 5.91 0.25 -18.88
N ILE A 83 5.69 -0.48 -17.78
CA ILE A 83 4.37 -0.91 -17.32
C ILE A 83 4.06 -0.15 -16.05
N LEU A 84 2.90 0.49 -15.99
CA LEU A 84 2.44 1.20 -14.81
C LEU A 84 1.18 0.53 -14.27
N LEU A 85 1.22 0.17 -13.00
CA LEU A 85 0.13 -0.43 -12.25
C LEU A 85 -0.24 0.52 -11.11
N SER A 86 -1.52 0.85 -11.01
CA SER A 86 -2.02 1.75 -9.97
C SER A 86 -3.50 1.49 -9.72
N ALA A 87 -3.92 1.60 -8.46
CA ALA A 87 -5.33 1.49 -8.10
C ALA A 87 -6.10 2.78 -8.48
N THR A 88 -5.44 3.93 -8.41
CA THR A 88 -6.00 5.21 -8.81
C THR A 88 -5.09 5.94 -9.80
N MET A 89 -5.68 6.77 -10.67
CA MET A 89 -4.94 7.55 -11.66
C MET A 89 -5.32 9.04 -11.57
N PRO A 90 -4.91 9.74 -10.50
CA PRO A 90 -5.10 11.18 -10.39
C PRO A 90 -4.27 11.96 -11.42
N THR A 91 -4.58 13.25 -11.61
CA THR A 91 -3.99 14.08 -12.68
C THR A 91 -2.47 14.24 -12.55
N ASP A 92 -1.97 14.35 -11.33
CA ASP A 92 -0.53 14.41 -11.03
C ASP A 92 0.21 13.14 -11.48
N VAL A 93 -0.35 11.96 -11.22
CA VAL A 93 0.19 10.67 -11.69
C VAL A 93 0.22 10.64 -13.22
N LEU A 94 -0.91 10.99 -13.86
CA LEU A 94 -1.03 11.05 -15.32
C LEU A 94 0.01 11.99 -15.94
N GLU A 95 0.30 13.13 -15.32
CA GLU A 95 1.33 14.05 -15.80
C GLU A 95 2.73 13.46 -15.76
N VAL A 96 3.08 12.71 -14.72
CA VAL A 96 4.41 12.05 -14.68
C VAL A 96 4.49 10.97 -15.75
N THR A 97 3.43 10.19 -15.97
CA THR A 97 3.42 9.13 -17.00
C THR A 97 3.75 9.67 -18.40
N LYS A 98 3.30 10.88 -18.74
CA LYS A 98 3.58 11.53 -20.03
C LYS A 98 5.06 11.84 -20.24
N ARG A 99 5.87 11.89 -19.17
CA ARG A 99 7.31 12.21 -19.26
C ARG A 99 8.17 11.00 -19.62
N PHE A 100 7.74 9.79 -19.28
CA PHE A 100 8.54 8.57 -19.44
C PHE A 100 7.85 7.45 -20.24
N MET A 101 6.55 7.55 -20.52
CA MET A 101 5.83 6.61 -21.37
C MET A 101 5.59 7.20 -22.75
N ARG A 102 5.86 6.42 -23.80
CA ARG A 102 5.58 6.78 -25.20
C ARG A 102 4.38 5.98 -25.67
N ASP A 103 3.34 6.69 -26.10
CA ASP A 103 2.08 6.12 -26.61
C ASP A 103 1.56 4.89 -25.83
N PRO A 104 1.28 5.03 -24.51
CA PRO A 104 0.93 3.89 -23.68
C PRO A 104 -0.48 3.37 -24.00
N ILE A 105 -0.61 2.04 -24.10
CA ILE A 105 -1.91 1.37 -24.07
C ILE A 105 -2.52 1.59 -22.68
N ARG A 106 -3.72 2.19 -22.65
CA ARG A 106 -4.42 2.49 -21.41
C ARG A 106 -5.54 1.49 -21.15
N ILE A 107 -5.35 0.66 -20.15
CA ILE A 107 -6.41 -0.21 -19.61
C ILE A 107 -6.93 0.48 -18.36
N LEU A 108 -7.93 1.34 -18.54
CA LEU A 108 -8.60 2.02 -17.43
C LEU A 108 -9.85 1.24 -17.08
N VAL A 109 -9.92 0.76 -15.85
CA VAL A 109 -11.20 0.38 -15.26
C VAL A 109 -11.90 1.70 -14.99
N LYS A 110 -13.16 1.84 -15.44
CA LYS A 110 -13.99 2.94 -14.92
C LYS A 110 -13.91 2.86 -13.40
N LYS A 111 -14.03 3.98 -12.71
CA LYS A 111 -14.16 3.97 -11.25
C LYS A 111 -15.44 3.18 -10.94
N GLU A 112 -15.35 1.86 -10.88
CA GLU A 112 -16.21 1.06 -10.04
C GLU A 112 -16.02 1.74 -8.70
N GLU A 113 -17.11 2.27 -8.15
CA GLU A 113 -17.10 2.49 -6.72
C GLU A 113 -16.58 1.18 -6.15
N LEU A 114 -15.40 1.19 -5.52
CA LEU A 114 -14.96 0.05 -4.72
C LEU A 114 -16.08 -0.07 -3.68
N THR A 115 -17.09 -0.86 -4.02
CA THR A 115 -18.23 -1.05 -3.17
C THR A 115 -17.70 -1.92 -2.06
N LEU A 116 -17.93 -1.50 -0.83
CA LEU A 116 -17.70 -2.37 0.31
C LEU A 116 -18.82 -3.42 0.39
N GLU A 117 -19.29 -3.88 -0.77
CA GLU A 117 -20.39 -4.81 -0.96
C GLU A 117 -19.93 -6.17 -0.48
N GLY A 118 -20.63 -6.70 0.53
CA GLY A 118 -20.20 -7.89 1.28
C GLY A 118 -19.34 -7.59 2.51
N ILE A 119 -18.85 -6.37 2.72
CA ILE A 119 -18.16 -5.99 3.95
C ILE A 119 -19.14 -5.30 4.90
N ARG A 120 -19.46 -5.95 6.02
CA ARG A 120 -20.27 -5.35 7.08
C ARG A 120 -19.44 -4.35 7.85
N GLN A 121 -19.90 -3.12 7.92
CA GLN A 121 -19.18 -2.01 8.53
C GLN A 121 -19.89 -1.59 9.83
N PHE A 122 -19.14 -1.61 10.93
CA PHE A 122 -19.58 -1.21 12.26
C PHE A 122 -18.67 -0.12 12.80
N TYR A 123 -19.15 0.56 13.83
CA TYR A 123 -18.31 1.41 14.64
C TYR A 123 -18.51 1.17 16.12
N VAL A 124 -17.46 1.48 16.89
CA VAL A 124 -17.53 1.61 18.34
C VAL A 124 -17.17 3.05 18.67
N GLN A 125 -18.12 3.75 19.28
CA GLN A 125 -17.87 5.09 19.77
C GLN A 125 -17.10 4.99 21.09
N VAL A 126 -15.97 5.67 21.15
CA VAL A 126 -15.11 5.77 22.33
C VAL A 126 -15.05 7.23 22.75
N ASP A 127 -15.26 7.53 24.03
CA ASP A 127 -15.23 8.93 24.48
C ASP A 127 -13.81 9.50 24.50
N LYS A 128 -12.83 8.63 24.77
CA LYS A 128 -11.41 9.01 24.87
C LYS A 128 -10.52 8.06 24.07
N GLU A 129 -9.44 8.62 23.54
CA GLU A 129 -8.43 7.87 22.77
C GLU A 129 -7.82 6.72 23.56
N GLU A 130 -7.60 6.92 24.86
CA GLU A 130 -7.05 5.92 25.79
C GLU A 130 -7.93 4.66 25.90
N TRP A 131 -9.24 4.77 25.66
CA TRP A 131 -10.19 3.66 25.74
C TRP A 131 -10.25 2.79 24.48
N LYS A 132 -9.67 3.25 23.37
CA LYS A 132 -9.57 2.42 22.15
C LYS A 132 -8.79 1.13 22.39
N PHE A 133 -7.79 1.17 23.26
CA PHE A 133 -6.98 -0.01 23.57
C PHE A 133 -7.77 -1.04 24.39
N GLU A 134 -8.50 -0.60 25.40
CA GLU A 134 -9.39 -1.46 26.19
C GLU A 134 -10.51 -2.04 25.31
N THR A 135 -11.13 -1.21 24.47
CA THR A 135 -12.13 -1.65 23.50
C THR A 135 -11.57 -2.70 22.54
N LEU A 136 -10.32 -2.53 22.08
CA LEU A 136 -9.65 -3.51 21.26
C LEU A 136 -9.47 -4.83 21.99
N TYR A 137 -9.03 -4.76 23.24
CA TYR A 137 -8.84 -5.94 24.09
C TYR A 137 -10.13 -6.72 24.27
N ASP A 138 -11.23 -6.04 24.60
CA ASP A 138 -12.56 -6.64 24.77
C ASP A 138 -13.06 -7.33 23.50
N LEU A 139 -12.78 -6.74 22.33
CA LEU A 139 -13.10 -7.35 21.03
C LEU A 139 -12.32 -8.64 20.80
N TYR A 140 -11.06 -8.72 21.23
CA TYR A 140 -10.24 -9.92 21.13
C TYR A 140 -10.68 -11.02 22.10
N GLU A 141 -11.19 -10.68 23.29
CA GLU A 141 -11.74 -11.67 24.22
C GLU A 141 -13.10 -12.21 23.75
N THR A 142 -13.92 -11.35 23.15
CA THR A 142 -15.30 -11.70 22.76
C THR A 142 -15.38 -12.41 21.41
N LEU A 143 -14.49 -12.06 20.48
CA LEU A 143 -14.54 -12.56 19.10
C LEU A 143 -13.48 -13.65 18.86
N THR A 144 -13.90 -14.76 18.27
CA THR A 144 -12.98 -15.76 17.70
C THR A 144 -12.40 -15.24 16.39
N ILE A 145 -11.34 -14.43 16.50
CA ILE A 145 -10.65 -13.82 15.36
C ILE A 145 -9.63 -14.80 14.79
N THR A 146 -9.81 -15.24 13.55
CA THR A 146 -8.81 -16.05 12.83
C THR A 146 -7.64 -15.19 12.38
N GLN A 147 -7.92 -14.13 11.63
CA GLN A 147 -6.96 -13.12 11.18
C GLN A 147 -7.63 -11.75 11.19
N ALA A 148 -6.94 -10.76 11.76
CA ALA A 148 -7.35 -9.36 11.73
C ALA A 148 -6.19 -8.47 11.30
N VAL A 149 -6.53 -7.35 10.65
CA VAL A 149 -5.60 -6.26 10.34
C VAL A 149 -6.06 -5.02 11.07
N ILE A 150 -5.13 -4.39 11.80
CA ILE A 150 -5.38 -3.17 12.55
C ILE A 150 -4.62 -2.02 11.90
N PHE A 151 -5.35 -0.97 11.53
CA PHE A 151 -4.81 0.24 10.93
C PHE A 151 -4.69 1.36 11.97
N LEU A 152 -3.49 1.91 12.09
CA LEU A 152 -3.15 3.08 12.90
C LEU A 152 -2.53 4.16 12.01
N ASN A 153 -2.82 5.43 12.30
CA ASN A 153 -2.31 6.57 11.54
C ASN A 153 -0.86 6.93 11.93
N THR A 154 -0.40 6.55 13.13
CA THR A 154 0.93 6.92 13.65
C THR A 154 1.85 5.71 13.91
N ARG A 155 3.15 5.87 13.62
CA ARG A 155 4.21 4.94 14.04
C ARG A 155 4.65 5.28 15.47
N ARG A 156 3.99 4.72 16.49
CA ARG A 156 4.56 4.71 17.85
C ARG A 156 5.17 3.35 18.15
N SER A 157 6.39 3.42 18.67
CA SER A 157 7.29 2.34 19.04
C SER A 157 6.68 1.40 20.10
N GLY A 158 6.98 0.10 20.01
CA GLY A 158 6.95 -0.80 21.16
C GLY A 158 6.10 -2.08 21.01
N SER A 159 6.79 -3.18 20.72
CA SER A 159 6.53 -4.53 21.25
C SER A 159 5.07 -4.99 21.42
N SER A 160 4.43 -5.50 20.36
CA SER A 160 3.37 -6.51 20.48
C SER A 160 3.14 -7.25 19.17
N ARG A 161 2.84 -8.55 19.27
CA ARG A 161 2.63 -9.52 18.18
C ARG A 161 1.26 -9.36 17.49
N VAL A 162 0.89 -8.14 17.12
CA VAL A 162 -0.27 -7.86 16.26
C VAL A 162 0.26 -7.15 15.02
N LEU A 163 -0.20 -7.56 13.83
CA LEU A 163 0.21 -6.95 12.56
C LEU A 163 -0.31 -5.51 12.51
N ILE A 164 0.49 -4.57 13.03
CA ILE A 164 0.25 -3.13 13.00
C ILE A 164 0.53 -2.65 11.58
N ALA A 165 -0.51 -2.65 10.76
CA ALA A 165 -0.45 -2.10 9.42
C ALA A 165 -0.53 -0.58 9.53
N THR A 166 0.61 0.10 9.73
CA THR A 166 0.69 1.53 9.36
C THR A 166 0.32 1.69 7.89
N ASP A 167 -0.21 2.82 7.46
CA ASP A 167 -0.73 3.10 6.09
C ASP A 167 0.18 2.70 4.91
N LEU A 168 1.44 2.37 5.16
CA LEU A 168 2.37 1.78 4.20
C LEU A 168 2.06 0.30 3.87
N LEU A 169 1.40 -0.44 4.78
CA LEU A 169 1.04 -1.86 4.65
C LEU A 169 -0.39 -2.08 4.13
N ALA A 170 -1.20 -1.01 4.09
CA ALA A 170 -2.56 -1.02 3.52
C ALA A 170 -2.57 -1.25 2.00
N ARG A 171 -1.38 -1.26 1.37
CA ARG A 171 -1.14 -1.27 -0.06
C ARG A 171 -0.07 -2.33 -0.39
N GLY A 172 -0.35 -3.18 -1.37
CA GLY A 172 0.62 -4.12 -1.92
C GLY A 172 0.84 -5.45 -1.21
N ILE A 173 0.75 -5.54 0.13
CA ILE A 173 0.86 -6.86 0.78
C ILE A 173 -0.44 -7.61 0.55
N ASP A 174 -0.38 -8.71 -0.21
CA ASP A 174 -1.43 -9.73 -0.19
C ASP A 174 -1.37 -10.47 1.14
N VAL A 175 -1.85 -9.81 2.21
CA VAL A 175 -2.20 -10.52 3.44
C VAL A 175 -3.40 -11.35 3.05
N GLN A 176 -3.13 -12.61 2.70
CA GLN A 176 -4.17 -13.54 2.28
C GLN A 176 -5.26 -13.56 3.35
N GLN A 177 -6.47 -13.13 2.95
CA GLN A 177 -7.74 -13.55 3.54
C GLN A 177 -7.97 -13.18 5.02
N VAL A 178 -8.09 -11.88 5.29
CA VAL A 178 -8.42 -11.39 6.63
C VAL A 178 -9.94 -11.24 6.76
N SER A 179 -10.57 -11.85 7.76
CA SER A 179 -12.03 -11.74 7.96
C SER A 179 -12.44 -10.44 8.66
N LEU A 180 -11.50 -9.78 9.35
CA LEU A 180 -11.74 -8.61 10.18
C LEU A 180 -10.72 -7.49 9.91
N VAL A 181 -11.21 -6.30 9.58
CA VAL A 181 -10.42 -5.07 9.51
C VAL A 181 -10.81 -4.18 10.68
N ILE A 182 -9.83 -3.67 11.44
CA ILE A 182 -10.04 -2.73 12.53
C ILE A 182 -9.35 -1.41 12.17
N ASN A 183 -10.12 -0.35 11.98
CA ASN A 183 -9.59 1.01 11.90
C ASN A 183 -9.50 1.56 13.32
N TYR A 184 -8.34 1.40 13.95
CA TYR A 184 -8.05 1.99 15.26
C TYR A 184 -8.04 3.51 15.15
N ASP A 185 -7.43 4.02 14.07
CA ASP A 185 -7.54 5.42 13.66
C ASP A 185 -8.25 5.51 12.32
N LEU A 186 -9.22 6.43 12.20
CA LEU A 186 -9.87 6.68 10.92
C LEU A 186 -8.90 7.37 9.95
N PRO A 187 -8.85 6.93 8.67
CA PRO A 187 -8.02 7.60 7.68
C PRO A 187 -8.58 8.98 7.33
N ALA A 188 -7.71 9.93 7.01
CA ALA A 188 -8.10 11.29 6.66
C ALA A 188 -8.79 11.42 5.28
N LYS A 189 -8.61 10.44 4.40
CA LYS A 189 -9.14 10.42 3.03
C LYS A 189 -10.03 9.21 2.79
N ARG A 190 -11.12 9.40 2.05
CA ARG A 190 -12.10 8.34 1.70
C ARG A 190 -11.45 7.22 0.90
N GLU A 191 -10.53 7.53 -0.01
CA GLU A 191 -9.83 6.52 -0.82
C GLU A 191 -9.08 5.54 0.08
N ASN A 192 -8.36 6.05 1.08
CA ASN A 192 -7.63 5.23 2.04
C ASN A 192 -8.57 4.33 2.86
N TYR A 193 -9.74 4.86 3.27
CA TYR A 193 -10.77 4.07 3.97
C TYR A 193 -11.20 2.86 3.16
N ILE A 194 -11.51 3.07 1.88
CA ILE A 194 -11.97 2.02 1.00
C ILE A 194 -10.85 0.99 0.75
N HIS A 195 -9.62 1.44 0.55
CA HIS A 195 -8.47 0.53 0.41
C HIS A 195 -8.21 -0.31 1.67
N ARG A 196 -8.31 0.28 2.86
CA ARG A 196 -8.15 -0.43 4.14
C ARG A 196 -9.21 -1.52 4.29
N ASN A 197 -10.49 -1.17 4.11
CA ASN A 197 -11.58 -2.11 4.31
C ASN A 197 -11.68 -3.17 3.20
N GLY A 198 -11.28 -2.83 1.97
CA GLY A 198 -11.21 -3.76 0.84
C GLY A 198 -10.28 -4.97 1.06
N ARG A 199 -9.48 -4.99 2.13
CA ARG A 199 -8.71 -6.16 2.57
C ARG A 199 -9.59 -7.30 3.07
N GLY A 200 -10.78 -7.01 3.60
CA GLY A 200 -11.70 -8.00 4.17
C GLY A 200 -12.66 -8.68 3.20
N GLY A 201 -12.76 -8.21 1.94
CA GLY A 201 -13.83 -8.58 1.01
C GLY A 201 -13.38 -9.01 -0.39
N ARG A 202 -12.10 -9.35 -0.59
CA ARG A 202 -11.61 -9.77 -1.92
C ARG A 202 -12.33 -11.04 -2.40
N PHE A 203 -12.65 -11.09 -3.70
CA PHE A 203 -13.29 -12.22 -4.39
C PHE A 203 -14.71 -12.58 -3.89
N GLY A 204 -15.52 -11.59 -3.53
CA GLY A 204 -16.95 -11.79 -3.20
C GLY A 204 -17.21 -12.43 -1.83
N ARG A 205 -16.20 -12.50 -0.97
CA ARG A 205 -16.34 -13.02 0.39
C ARG A 205 -16.87 -11.94 1.34
N LYS A 206 -17.61 -12.39 2.37
CA LYS A 206 -18.11 -11.50 3.42
C LYS A 206 -16.99 -11.12 4.38
N GLY A 207 -16.80 -9.83 4.59
CA GLY A 207 -15.84 -9.28 5.55
C GLY A 207 -16.53 -8.48 6.66
N VAL A 208 -15.78 -8.15 7.71
CA VAL A 208 -16.21 -7.20 8.74
C VAL A 208 -15.17 -6.09 8.88
N ALA A 209 -15.61 -4.85 8.95
CA ALA A 209 -14.78 -3.70 9.28
C ALA A 209 -15.34 -3.01 10.54
N ILE A 210 -14.51 -2.81 11.56
CA ILE A 210 -14.85 -2.10 12.79
C ILE A 210 -14.03 -0.82 12.86
N ASN A 211 -14.70 0.30 13.13
CA ASN A 211 -14.08 1.62 13.22
C ASN A 211 -14.17 2.14 14.65
N PHE A 212 -13.06 2.53 15.25
CA PHE A 212 -13.08 3.27 16.50
C PHE A 212 -13.23 4.76 16.20
N ILE A 213 -14.21 5.38 16.84
CA ILE A 213 -14.61 6.75 16.57
C ILE A 213 -14.63 7.51 17.87
N THR A 214 -13.86 8.60 17.95
CA THR A 214 -14.01 9.60 19.00
C THR A 214 -15.08 10.63 18.65
N GLN A 215 -15.48 11.48 19.60
CA GLN A 215 -16.42 12.58 19.30
C GLN A 215 -15.92 13.49 18.15
N GLU A 216 -14.60 13.66 18.00
CA GLU A 216 -14.00 14.46 16.93
C GLU A 216 -14.12 13.78 15.55
N ASP A 217 -13.97 12.46 15.52
CA ASP A 217 -14.01 11.64 14.30
C ASP A 217 -15.40 11.54 13.67
N SER A 218 -16.45 11.79 14.46
CA SER A 218 -17.83 11.81 13.98
C SER A 218 -18.06 12.80 12.83
N ARG A 219 -17.27 13.89 12.80
CA ARG A 219 -17.29 14.86 11.69
C ARG A 219 -16.63 14.28 10.43
N VAL A 220 -15.52 13.56 10.59
CA VAL A 220 -14.76 12.96 9.49
C VAL A 220 -15.61 11.92 8.75
N LEU A 221 -16.40 11.12 9.46
CA LEU A 221 -17.32 10.15 8.84
C LEU A 221 -18.41 10.79 8.00
N LYS A 222 -18.99 11.90 8.49
CA LYS A 222 -19.96 12.69 7.71
C LYS A 222 -19.32 13.26 6.45
N ILE A 223 -18.10 13.79 6.56
CA ILE A 223 -17.33 14.33 5.42
C ILE A 223 -17.01 13.24 4.41
N MET A 224 -16.63 12.05 4.88
CA MET A 224 -16.33 10.91 4.01
C MET A 224 -17.57 10.27 3.40
N ASN A 225 -18.79 10.70 3.78
CA ASN A 225 -20.07 10.13 3.34
C ASN A 225 -20.10 8.59 3.45
N ILE A 226 -19.69 8.09 4.62
CA ILE A 226 -19.70 6.65 4.94
C ILE A 226 -20.93 6.37 5.80
N SER A 227 -21.80 5.48 5.32
CA SER A 227 -22.92 4.98 6.11
C SER A 227 -22.43 3.78 6.94
N ILE A 228 -22.34 3.96 8.26
CA ILE A 228 -21.96 2.88 9.19
C ILE A 228 -23.16 2.53 10.06
N THR A 229 -23.36 1.24 10.33
CA THR A 229 -24.44 0.79 11.20
C THR A 229 -24.02 0.97 12.66
N PRO A 230 -24.81 1.67 13.51
CA PRO A 230 -24.58 1.69 14.95
C PRO A 230 -24.71 0.28 15.53
N ARG A 231 -23.91 -0.03 16.55
CA ARG A 231 -24.14 -1.19 17.42
C ARG A 231 -24.11 -0.74 18.86
#